data_AF-A0A9D6FHI0-F1
#
_entry.id   AF-A0A9D6FHI0-F1
#
_cell.length_a   1.000
_cell.length_b   1.000
_cell.length_c   1.000
_cell.angle_alpha   90.00
_cell.angle_beta   90.00
_cell.angle_gamma   90.00
#
_symmetry.space_group_name_H-M   'P 1'
#
loop_
_entity.id
_entity.type
_entity.pdbx_description
1 polymer ?
#
loop_
_entity_poly.entity_id
_entity_poly.type
_entity_poly.pdbx_seq_one_letter_code
_entity_poly.pdbx_strand_id
1 'polypeptide(L)'
;MGHSWCWSPWRADWAPGLACICFAPEARGSGIPQVKAAYHLAHGRIGARVIPDKMFFAAFNIGTGASLGREGPTVQICAAIASLLGRVFSLSRQSLRSLVPVGAAAGLAAAFDTPAAAVTFTLEEILGSSAGRPLGSIVIAAVIAAVVERSILGEHALFTVTHYGLNGARKLVFYGALGILAGLAAVAFNAGLLRLPRCSRQHGACRSGRRRQPVGSPWESSESLPFF
;
A
#
# COMPACT_ATOMS: atom_id res chain seq x y z
N MET A 1 31.51 24.50 -19.61
CA MET A 1 30.73 25.04 -18.47
C MET A 1 29.49 24.18 -18.28
N GLY A 2 29.64 23.04 -17.60
CA GLY A 2 28.53 22.14 -17.29
C GLY A 2 28.03 22.45 -15.89
N HIS A 3 26.82 22.99 -15.78
CA HIS A 3 26.16 23.12 -14.48
C HIS A 3 25.77 21.72 -14.00
N SER A 4 26.58 21.15 -13.12
CA SER A 4 26.23 20.00 -12.32
C SER A 4 25.13 20.40 -11.34
N TRP A 5 23.88 20.21 -11.76
CA TRP A 5 22.73 20.23 -10.87
C TRP A 5 22.92 19.13 -9.82
N CYS A 6 23.43 19.52 -8.67
CA CYS A 6 23.59 18.70 -7.49
C CYS A 6 22.19 18.41 -6.90
N TRP A 7 21.49 17.43 -7.46
CA TRP A 7 20.32 16.81 -6.85
C TRP A 7 20.78 16.07 -5.60
N SER A 8 20.82 16.75 -4.46
CA SER A 8 20.97 16.08 -3.18
C SER A 8 19.63 15.42 -2.82
N PRO A 9 19.50 14.08 -2.76
CA PRO A 9 18.23 13.38 -2.56
C PRO A 9 17.49 13.84 -1.30
N TRP A 10 18.24 14.20 -0.25
CA TRP A 10 17.68 14.63 1.03
C TRP A 10 16.93 15.98 1.00
N ARG A 11 17.11 16.81 -0.03
CA ARG A 11 16.34 18.06 -0.20
C ARG A 11 15.06 17.85 -1.01
N ALA A 12 15.01 16.81 -1.84
CA ALA A 12 13.87 16.52 -2.69
C ALA A 12 12.68 15.91 -1.94
N ASP A 13 12.89 15.29 -0.78
CA ASP A 13 11.82 14.60 -0.03
C ASP A 13 10.84 15.54 0.72
N TRP A 14 11.24 16.77 1.05
CA TRP A 14 10.46 17.61 1.98
C TRP A 14 9.29 18.32 1.30
N ALA A 15 9.49 18.89 0.11
CA ALA A 15 8.46 19.66 -0.60
C ALA A 15 7.27 18.79 -1.06
N PRO A 16 7.48 17.58 -1.63
CA PRO A 16 6.40 16.65 -1.97
C PRO A 16 5.63 16.17 -0.74
N GLY A 17 6.34 15.79 0.33
CA GLY A 17 5.75 15.33 1.58
C GLY A 17 4.87 16.40 2.23
N LEU A 18 5.35 17.65 2.27
CA LEU A 18 4.61 18.79 2.79
C LEU A 18 3.39 19.13 1.91
N ALA A 19 3.52 19.11 0.59
CA ALA A 19 2.40 19.35 -0.32
C ALA A 19 1.30 18.28 -0.15
N CYS A 20 1.68 17.00 -0.02
CA CYS A 20 0.75 15.90 0.26
C CYS A 20 0.00 16.11 1.59
N ILE A 21 0.72 16.57 2.62
CA ILE A 21 0.13 16.86 3.94
C ILE A 21 -0.83 18.05 3.86
N CYS A 22 -0.51 19.10 3.11
CA CYS A 22 -1.34 20.30 3.06
C CYS A 22 -2.57 20.16 2.15
N PHE A 23 -2.46 19.47 1.01
CA PHE A 23 -3.47 19.55 -0.05
C PHE A 23 -4.35 18.31 -0.20
N ALA A 24 -3.90 17.11 0.20
CA ALA A 24 -4.69 15.88 0.07
C ALA A 24 -4.51 14.94 1.28
N PRO A 25 -5.24 15.18 2.40
CA PRO A 25 -5.16 14.30 3.56
C PRO A 25 -5.58 12.85 3.27
N GLU A 26 -6.45 12.62 2.27
CA GLU A 26 -6.86 11.30 1.80
C GLU A 26 -5.77 10.56 1.00
N ALA A 27 -4.82 11.29 0.42
CA ALA A 27 -3.58 10.75 -0.13
C ALA A 27 -2.53 10.46 0.97
N ARG A 28 -2.91 10.55 2.25
CA ARG A 28 -2.15 10.12 3.43
C ARG A 28 -1.66 8.67 3.33
N GLY A 29 -0.36 8.41 3.36
CA GLY A 29 0.20 7.08 3.64
C GLY A 29 0.42 6.16 2.44
N SER A 30 0.78 4.90 2.74
CA SER A 30 1.24 3.90 1.77
C SER A 30 0.18 3.54 0.71
N GLY A 31 -1.08 3.31 1.12
CA GLY A 31 -2.18 2.93 0.25
C GLY A 31 -2.64 1.49 0.48
N ILE A 32 -1.72 0.55 0.65
CA ILE A 32 -2.04 -0.86 0.95
C ILE A 32 -2.85 -1.00 2.25
N PRO A 33 -2.46 -0.40 3.40
CA PRO A 33 -3.26 -0.46 4.62
C PRO A 33 -4.67 0.11 4.46
N GLN A 34 -4.82 1.15 3.64
CA GLN A 34 -6.10 1.80 3.35
C GLN A 34 -7.00 0.90 2.51
N VAL A 35 -6.45 0.21 1.52
CA VAL A 35 -7.19 -0.80 0.73
C VAL A 35 -7.62 -1.97 1.61
N LYS A 36 -6.72 -2.47 2.45
CA LYS A 36 -7.02 -3.53 3.44
C LYS A 36 -8.13 -3.09 4.40
N ALA A 37 -8.04 -1.89 4.95
CA ALA A 37 -9.06 -1.32 5.80
C ALA A 37 -10.40 -1.14 5.07
N ALA A 38 -10.38 -0.68 3.81
CA ALA A 38 -11.59 -0.53 3.02
C ALA A 38 -12.27 -1.89 2.76
N TYR A 39 -11.49 -2.93 2.48
CA TYR A 39 -11.99 -4.29 2.28
C TYR A 39 -12.63 -4.87 3.56
N HIS A 40 -11.99 -4.70 4.72
CA HIS A 40 -12.46 -5.30 5.98
C HIS A 40 -13.52 -4.47 6.71
N LEU A 41 -13.42 -3.13 6.67
CA LEU A 41 -14.24 -2.22 7.48
C LEU A 41 -15.26 -1.41 6.69
N ALA A 42 -14.99 -1.12 5.41
CA ALA A 42 -15.83 -0.23 4.60
C ALA A 42 -16.61 -0.94 3.48
N HIS A 43 -16.71 -2.28 3.54
CA HIS A 43 -17.35 -3.11 2.51
C HIS A 43 -16.84 -2.83 1.09
N GLY A 44 -15.55 -2.52 0.96
CA GLY A 44 -14.90 -2.20 -0.31
C GLY A 44 -15.14 -0.78 -0.84
N ARG A 45 -15.80 0.11 -0.09
CA ARG A 45 -16.03 1.48 -0.55
C ARG A 45 -14.77 2.32 -0.39
N ILE A 46 -14.25 2.86 -1.49
CA ILE A 46 -13.11 3.78 -1.52
C ILE A 46 -13.55 5.10 -2.16
N GLY A 47 -13.12 6.24 -1.62
CA GLY A 47 -13.46 7.57 -2.14
C GLY A 47 -12.94 7.77 -3.57
N ALA A 48 -13.75 8.34 -4.46
CA ALA A 48 -13.32 8.60 -5.84
C ALA A 48 -12.22 9.68 -5.93
N ARG A 49 -12.18 10.60 -4.96
CA ARG A 49 -11.17 11.66 -4.87
C ARG A 49 -9.75 11.11 -4.69
N VAL A 50 -9.61 9.92 -4.10
CA VAL A 50 -8.33 9.24 -3.94
C VAL A 50 -7.62 9.03 -5.28
N ILE A 51 -8.35 8.78 -6.36
CA ILE A 51 -7.77 8.46 -7.68
C ILE A 51 -6.90 9.62 -8.21
N PRO A 52 -7.45 10.81 -8.50
CA PRO A 52 -6.64 11.92 -9.01
C PRO A 52 -5.59 12.38 -8.00
N ASP A 53 -5.92 12.41 -6.71
CA ASP A 53 -4.99 12.86 -5.66
C ASP A 53 -3.75 11.94 -5.61
N LYS A 54 -3.95 10.62 -5.51
CA LYS A 54 -2.81 9.68 -5.47
C LYS A 54 -2.00 9.71 -6.74
N MET A 55 -2.65 9.82 -7.90
CA MET A 55 -1.95 9.82 -9.17
C MET A 55 -1.02 11.04 -9.30
N PHE A 56 -1.53 12.22 -8.96
CA PHE A 56 -0.75 13.46 -8.99
C PHE A 56 0.42 13.41 -8.00
N PHE A 57 0.15 13.06 -6.73
CA PHE A 57 1.22 13.01 -5.73
C PHE A 57 2.23 11.90 -5.97
N ALA A 58 1.82 10.73 -6.47
CA ALA A 58 2.75 9.67 -6.82
C ALA A 58 3.68 10.11 -7.96
N ALA A 59 3.12 10.70 -9.04
CA ALA A 59 3.91 11.22 -10.14
C ALA A 59 4.88 12.32 -9.67
N PHE A 60 4.42 13.23 -8.81
CA PHE A 60 5.26 14.30 -8.27
C PHE A 60 6.40 13.77 -7.37
N ASN A 61 6.12 12.80 -6.48
CA ASN A 61 7.15 12.18 -5.63
C ASN A 61 8.20 11.43 -6.46
N ILE A 62 7.76 10.65 -7.46
CA ILE A 62 8.67 9.92 -8.33
C ILE A 62 9.49 10.89 -9.19
N GLY A 63 8.85 11.91 -9.77
CA GLY A 63 9.51 12.91 -10.62
C GLY A 63 10.51 13.80 -9.87
N THR A 64 10.34 13.98 -8.56
CA THR A 64 11.30 14.70 -7.70
C THR A 64 12.42 13.79 -7.17
N GLY A 65 12.36 12.48 -7.40
CA GLY A 65 13.36 11.54 -6.89
C GLY A 65 13.24 11.23 -5.40
N ALA A 66 12.04 11.39 -4.82
CA ALA A 66 11.78 11.00 -3.44
C ALA A 66 11.99 9.50 -3.24
N SER A 67 12.40 9.09 -2.04
CA SER A 67 12.63 7.66 -1.71
C SER A 67 11.30 6.93 -1.41
N LEU A 68 10.36 7.02 -2.35
CA LEU A 68 9.02 6.45 -2.25
C LEU A 68 8.75 5.55 -3.45
N GLY A 69 8.36 4.31 -3.18
CA GLY A 69 7.93 3.36 -4.20
C GLY A 69 6.54 3.69 -4.76
N ARG A 70 6.30 3.25 -6.00
CA ARG A 70 4.99 3.36 -6.68
C ARG A 70 3.99 2.26 -6.28
N GLU A 71 4.43 1.24 -5.54
CA GLU A 71 3.65 0.04 -5.22
C GLU A 71 2.33 0.38 -4.51
N GLY A 72 2.44 1.11 -3.41
CA GLY A 72 1.29 1.47 -2.58
C GLY A 72 0.27 2.38 -3.29
N PRO A 73 0.70 3.48 -3.95
CA PRO A 73 -0.18 4.33 -4.73
C PRO A 73 -0.91 3.58 -5.85
N THR A 74 -0.22 2.76 -6.66
CA THR A 74 -0.85 2.04 -7.78
C THR A 74 -1.92 1.07 -7.29
N VAL A 75 -1.63 0.31 -6.22
CA VAL A 75 -2.61 -0.60 -5.60
C VAL A 75 -3.87 0.16 -5.14
N GLN A 76 -3.70 1.31 -4.48
CA GLN A 76 -4.83 2.10 -3.98
C GLN A 76 -5.65 2.73 -5.12
N ILE A 77 -5.00 3.24 -6.16
CA ILE A 77 -5.68 3.81 -7.33
C ILE A 77 -6.54 2.75 -8.02
N CYS A 78 -5.98 1.58 -8.33
CA CYS A 78 -6.70 0.52 -9.03
C CYS A 78 -7.83 -0.08 -8.18
N ALA A 79 -7.61 -0.23 -6.87
CA ALA A 79 -8.67 -0.61 -5.93
C ALA A 79 -9.80 0.43 -5.88
N ALA A 80 -9.47 1.73 -5.92
CA ALA A 80 -10.45 2.81 -5.93
C ALA A 80 -11.26 2.85 -7.24
N ILE A 81 -10.61 2.61 -8.39
CA ILE A 81 -11.27 2.49 -9.70
C ILE A 81 -12.23 1.30 -9.68
N ALA A 82 -11.80 0.14 -9.21
CA ALA A 82 -12.64 -1.05 -9.07
C ALA A 82 -13.85 -0.79 -8.16
N SER A 83 -13.64 -0.14 -7.01
CA SER A 83 -14.71 0.29 -6.10
C SER A 83 -15.68 1.26 -6.80
N LEU A 84 -15.17 2.24 -7.55
CA LEU A 84 -15.97 3.21 -8.28
C LEU A 84 -16.83 2.52 -9.35
N LEU A 85 -16.25 1.64 -10.17
CA LEU A 85 -16.98 0.86 -11.17
C LEU A 85 -18.09 0.03 -10.51
N GLY A 86 -17.79 -0.65 -9.41
CA GLY A 86 -18.80 -1.41 -8.68
C GLY A 86 -19.96 -0.56 -8.18
N ARG A 87 -19.73 0.70 -7.81
CA ARG A 87 -20.80 1.64 -7.45
C ARG A 87 -21.58 2.15 -8.66
N VAL A 88 -20.91 2.43 -9.77
CA VAL A 88 -21.54 2.88 -11.02
C VAL A 88 -22.50 1.79 -11.54
N PHE A 89 -22.09 0.53 -11.48
CA PHE A 89 -22.94 -0.62 -11.82
C PHE A 89 -23.91 -1.04 -10.69
N SER A 90 -24.01 -0.25 -9.61
CA SER A 90 -24.92 -0.51 -8.48
C SER A 90 -24.81 -1.93 -7.90
N LEU A 91 -23.58 -2.46 -7.84
CA LEU A 91 -23.33 -3.80 -7.32
C LEU A 91 -23.66 -3.89 -5.82
N SER A 92 -24.05 -5.10 -5.39
CA SER A 92 -24.25 -5.39 -3.96
C SER A 92 -22.97 -5.12 -3.15
N ARG A 93 -23.12 -4.84 -1.86
CA ARG A 93 -21.97 -4.60 -0.96
C ARG A 93 -20.98 -5.77 -0.96
N GLN A 94 -21.48 -7.00 -1.10
CA GLN A 94 -20.63 -8.19 -1.17
C GLN A 94 -19.84 -8.24 -2.48
N SER A 95 -20.48 -8.00 -3.62
CA SER A 95 -19.80 -7.98 -4.93
C SER A 95 -18.79 -6.83 -5.02
N LEU A 96 -19.15 -5.65 -4.49
CA LEU A 96 -18.26 -4.49 -4.41
C LEU A 96 -17.03 -4.80 -3.54
N ARG A 97 -17.24 -5.42 -2.37
CA ARG A 97 -16.14 -5.88 -1.49
C ARG A 97 -15.20 -6.85 -2.21
N SER A 98 -15.74 -7.79 -2.97
CA SER A 98 -14.95 -8.77 -3.75
C SER A 98 -14.21 -8.13 -4.93
N LEU A 99 -14.68 -7.00 -5.45
CA LEU A 99 -14.09 -6.33 -6.61
C LEU A 99 -12.83 -5.51 -6.25
N VAL A 100 -12.74 -5.00 -5.03
CA VAL A 100 -11.58 -4.23 -4.53
C VAL A 100 -10.26 -5.00 -4.63
N PRO A 101 -10.11 -6.23 -4.09
CA PRO A 101 -8.86 -6.97 -4.21
C PRO A 101 -8.53 -7.35 -5.66
N VAL A 102 -9.55 -7.54 -6.51
CA VAL A 102 -9.33 -7.80 -7.95
C VAL A 102 -8.65 -6.60 -8.61
N GLY A 103 -9.13 -5.38 -8.34
CA GLY A 103 -8.48 -4.15 -8.81
C GLY A 103 -7.09 -3.94 -8.21
N ALA A 104 -6.91 -4.24 -6.93
CA ALA A 104 -5.60 -4.16 -6.26
C ALA A 104 -4.57 -5.09 -6.91
N ALA A 105 -4.93 -6.34 -7.19
CA ALA A 105 -4.07 -7.31 -7.86
C ALA A 105 -3.69 -6.88 -9.27
N ALA A 106 -4.64 -6.37 -10.05
CA ALA A 106 -4.39 -5.82 -11.37
C ALA A 106 -3.39 -4.65 -11.31
N GLY A 107 -3.58 -3.72 -10.37
CA GLY A 107 -2.67 -2.59 -10.18
C GLY A 107 -1.25 -3.02 -9.79
N LEU A 108 -1.13 -4.02 -8.93
CA LEU A 108 0.19 -4.53 -8.53
C LEU A 108 0.88 -5.29 -9.67
N ALA A 109 0.13 -6.08 -10.45
CA ALA A 109 0.64 -6.78 -11.62
C ALA A 109 1.13 -5.80 -12.69
N ALA A 110 0.32 -4.78 -13.03
CA ALA A 110 0.70 -3.71 -13.96
C ALA A 110 1.82 -2.83 -13.40
N ALA A 111 2.00 -2.77 -12.07
CA ALA A 111 3.14 -2.08 -11.52
C ALA A 111 4.41 -2.87 -11.82
N PHE A 112 4.51 -4.14 -11.45
CA PHE A 112 5.80 -4.84 -11.42
C PHE A 112 6.07 -5.81 -12.57
N ASP A 113 5.14 -5.96 -13.51
CA ASP A 113 5.15 -7.06 -14.50
C ASP A 113 5.32 -8.44 -13.81
N THR A 114 4.63 -8.63 -12.68
CA THR A 114 4.73 -9.87 -11.87
C THR A 114 3.35 -10.38 -11.46
N PRO A 115 2.58 -11.00 -12.38
CA PRO A 115 1.22 -11.44 -12.09
C PRO A 115 1.16 -12.46 -10.94
N ALA A 116 2.10 -13.39 -10.86
CA ALA A 116 2.13 -14.40 -9.79
C ALA A 116 2.39 -13.78 -8.40
N ALA A 117 3.31 -12.81 -8.31
CA ALA A 117 3.58 -12.08 -7.07
C ALA A 117 2.38 -11.21 -6.67
N ALA A 118 1.72 -10.58 -7.64
CA ALA A 118 0.54 -9.75 -7.39
C ALA A 118 -0.64 -10.55 -6.82
N VAL A 119 -0.87 -11.77 -7.34
CA VAL A 119 -1.91 -12.68 -6.84
C VAL A 119 -1.60 -13.11 -5.40
N THR A 120 -0.40 -13.62 -5.14
CA THR A 120 -0.01 -14.08 -3.80
C THR A 120 -0.04 -12.95 -2.77
N PHE A 121 0.50 -11.78 -3.11
CA PHE A 121 0.42 -10.58 -2.27
C PHE A 121 -1.02 -10.20 -1.94
N THR A 122 -1.91 -10.20 -2.92
CA THR A 122 -3.31 -9.84 -2.71
C THR A 122 -4.00 -10.83 -1.75
N LEU A 123 -3.69 -12.12 -1.88
CA LEU A 123 -4.27 -13.17 -1.03
C LEU A 123 -3.76 -13.11 0.41
N GLU A 124 -2.48 -12.88 0.59
CA GLU A 124 -1.84 -12.86 1.91
C GLU A 124 -2.08 -11.54 2.62
N GLU A 125 -1.81 -10.41 1.95
CA GLU A 125 -1.81 -9.10 2.60
C GLU A 125 -3.19 -8.44 2.60
N ILE A 126 -3.98 -8.55 1.53
CA ILE A 126 -5.28 -7.86 1.44
C ILE A 126 -6.41 -8.73 2.00
N LEU A 127 -6.57 -9.96 1.49
CA LEU A 127 -7.67 -10.83 1.90
C LEU A 127 -7.41 -11.50 3.26
N GLY A 128 -6.18 -11.92 3.55
CA GLY A 128 -5.89 -12.73 4.73
C GLY A 128 -6.78 -13.98 4.80
N SER A 129 -7.25 -14.38 5.98
CA SER A 129 -8.06 -15.58 6.20
C SER A 129 -9.55 -15.47 5.82
N SER A 130 -9.91 -14.56 4.90
CA SER A 130 -11.31 -14.30 4.54
C SER A 130 -11.96 -15.49 3.79
N ALA A 131 -13.16 -15.90 4.21
CA ALA A 131 -13.97 -16.90 3.51
C ALA A 131 -14.53 -16.33 2.19
N GLY A 132 -14.54 -17.12 1.11
CA GLY A 132 -15.08 -16.71 -0.20
C GLY A 132 -14.13 -15.86 -1.06
N ARG A 133 -12.86 -16.27 -1.17
CA ARG A 133 -11.83 -15.58 -1.97
C ARG A 133 -12.16 -15.64 -3.48
N PRO A 134 -12.32 -14.50 -4.20
CA PRO A 134 -12.54 -14.49 -5.65
C PRO A 134 -11.24 -14.78 -6.42
N LEU A 135 -10.64 -15.95 -6.19
CA LEU A 135 -9.32 -16.34 -6.73
C LEU A 135 -9.27 -16.25 -8.26
N GLY A 136 -10.29 -16.78 -8.95
CA GLY A 136 -10.35 -16.76 -10.40
C GLY A 136 -10.30 -15.33 -10.95
N SER A 137 -11.11 -14.42 -10.40
CA SER A 137 -11.13 -13.02 -10.83
C SER A 137 -9.82 -12.30 -10.54
N ILE A 138 -9.18 -12.58 -9.40
CA ILE A 138 -7.87 -12.00 -9.03
C ILE A 138 -6.79 -12.44 -10.04
N VAL A 139 -6.72 -13.74 -10.38
CA VAL A 139 -5.75 -14.27 -11.33
C VAL A 139 -5.97 -13.69 -12.72
N ILE A 140 -7.22 -13.71 -13.21
CA ILE A 140 -7.56 -13.19 -14.54
C ILE A 140 -7.21 -11.71 -14.64
N ALA A 141 -7.58 -10.91 -13.65
CA ALA A 141 -7.29 -9.47 -13.67
C ALA A 141 -5.79 -9.18 -13.62
N ALA A 142 -5.01 -9.92 -12.84
CA ALA A 142 -3.55 -9.78 -12.78
C ALA A 142 -2.88 -10.14 -14.12
N VAL A 143 -3.33 -11.21 -14.77
CA VAL A 143 -2.80 -11.63 -16.09
C VAL A 143 -3.17 -10.60 -17.16
N ILE A 144 -4.42 -10.15 -17.23
CA ILE A 144 -4.85 -9.12 -18.18
C ILE A 144 -4.03 -7.84 -17.98
N ALA A 145 -3.84 -7.43 -16.72
CA ALA A 145 -3.05 -6.25 -16.40
C ALA A 145 -1.59 -6.37 -16.89
N ALA A 146 -0.95 -7.53 -16.70
CA ALA A 146 0.40 -7.77 -17.21
C ALA A 146 0.45 -7.80 -18.75
N VAL A 147 -0.53 -8.42 -19.42
CA VAL A 147 -0.61 -8.42 -20.89
C VAL A 147 -0.76 -7.01 -21.44
N VAL A 148 -1.63 -6.20 -20.84
CA VAL A 148 -1.83 -4.80 -21.25
C VAL A 148 -0.57 -3.98 -21.00
N GLU A 149 0.06 -4.13 -19.83
CA GLU A 149 1.32 -3.47 -19.47
C GLU A 149 2.41 -3.76 -20.52
N ARG A 150 2.66 -5.03 -20.84
CA ARG A 150 3.63 -5.45 -21.84
C ARG A 150 3.30 -4.96 -23.24
N SER A 151 2.02 -4.91 -23.60
CA SER A 151 1.60 -4.40 -24.91
C SER A 151 1.90 -2.91 -25.09
N ILE A 152 1.97 -2.15 -24.00
CA ILE A 152 2.21 -0.70 -24.01
C ILE A 152 3.70 -0.39 -23.79
N LEU A 153 4.34 -1.06 -22.84
CA LEU A 153 5.71 -0.76 -22.38
C LEU A 153 6.78 -1.67 -23.02
N GLY A 154 6.36 -2.75 -23.67
CA GLY A 154 7.26 -3.76 -24.24
C GLY A 154 7.67 -4.84 -23.22
N GLU A 155 8.23 -5.96 -23.73
CA GLU A 155 8.75 -7.04 -22.88
C GLU A 155 10.20 -6.75 -22.48
N HIS A 156 10.38 -5.96 -21.43
CA HIS A 156 11.70 -5.69 -20.85
C HIS A 156 11.70 -6.02 -19.37
N ALA A 157 12.57 -6.95 -18.96
CA ALA A 157 12.78 -7.21 -17.54
C ALA A 157 13.31 -5.94 -16.87
N LEU A 158 12.65 -5.50 -15.78
CA LEU A 158 13.06 -4.34 -15.00
C LEU A 158 14.51 -4.46 -14.49
N PHE A 159 14.98 -5.71 -14.29
CA PHE A 159 16.34 -6.02 -13.86
C PHE A 159 16.91 -7.18 -14.66
N THR A 160 18.07 -6.97 -15.27
CA THR A 160 18.88 -8.05 -15.85
C THR A 160 19.92 -8.47 -14.82
N VAL A 161 19.77 -9.67 -14.26
CA VAL A 161 20.69 -10.22 -13.26
C VAL A 161 21.52 -11.35 -13.85
N THR A 162 22.78 -11.45 -13.43
CA THR A 162 23.66 -12.54 -13.83
C THR A 162 23.14 -13.87 -13.27
N HIS A 163 23.22 -14.95 -14.05
CA HIS A 163 22.81 -16.27 -13.59
C HIS A 163 23.78 -16.81 -12.53
N TYR A 164 23.27 -17.04 -11.32
CA TYR A 164 24.00 -17.73 -10.25
C TYR A 164 23.49 -19.16 -10.13
N GLY A 165 24.38 -20.14 -10.26
CA GLY A 165 24.05 -21.56 -10.08
C GLY A 165 24.02 -21.97 -8.61
N LEU A 166 23.07 -22.84 -8.24
CA LEU A 166 22.97 -23.48 -6.92
C LEU A 166 24.02 -24.60 -6.78
N ASN A 167 25.30 -24.24 -6.90
CA ASN A 167 26.40 -25.20 -6.87
C ASN A 167 26.80 -25.44 -5.40
N GLY A 168 26.13 -26.38 -4.73
CA GLY A 168 26.53 -26.95 -3.43
C GLY A 168 25.56 -26.68 -2.26
N ALA A 169 25.13 -27.74 -1.58
CA ALA A 169 24.18 -27.69 -0.45
C ALA A 169 24.66 -26.83 0.73
N ARG A 170 25.98 -26.68 0.92
CA ARG A 170 26.55 -25.84 2.00
C ARG A 170 26.15 -24.36 1.89
N LYS A 171 25.87 -23.86 0.68
CA LYS A 171 25.42 -22.48 0.46
C LYS A 171 24.03 -22.23 1.05
N LEU A 172 23.18 -23.26 1.16
CA LEU A 172 21.85 -23.15 1.78
C LEU A 172 21.93 -22.73 3.25
N VAL A 173 22.98 -23.14 3.97
CA VAL A 173 23.19 -22.72 5.36
C VAL A 173 23.43 -21.20 5.44
N PHE A 174 24.23 -20.66 4.52
CA PHE A 174 24.47 -19.22 4.44
C PHE A 174 23.22 -18.44 4.02
N TYR A 175 22.41 -18.97 3.11
CA TYR A 175 21.11 -18.36 2.76
C TYR A 175 20.11 -18.39 3.93
N GLY A 176 20.09 -19.48 4.71
CA GLY A 176 19.29 -19.56 5.93
C GLY A 176 19.73 -18.54 6.98
N ALA A 177 21.05 -18.41 7.21
CA ALA A 177 21.59 -17.40 8.12
C ALA A 177 21.25 -15.98 7.65
N LEU A 178 21.36 -15.70 6.35
CA LEU A 178 20.96 -14.42 5.77
C LEU A 178 19.47 -14.12 6.00
N GLY A 179 18.59 -15.12 5.84
CA GLY A 179 17.16 -15.00 6.12
C GLY A 179 16.87 -14.62 7.58
N ILE A 180 17.57 -15.24 8.54
CA ILE A 180 17.45 -14.91 9.97
C ILE A 180 17.91 -13.47 10.23
N LEU A 181 19.06 -13.07 9.68
CA LEU A 181 19.59 -11.71 9.84
C LEU A 181 18.65 -10.66 9.23
N ALA A 182 18.10 -10.92 8.04
CA ALA A 182 17.12 -10.06 7.40
C ALA A 182 15.84 -9.96 8.24
N GLY A 183 15.36 -11.07 8.82
CA GLY A 183 14.21 -11.07 9.73
C GLY A 183 14.43 -10.23 10.99
N LEU A 184 15.60 -10.36 11.63
CA LEU A 184 15.96 -9.55 12.80
C LEU A 184 16.06 -8.06 12.45
N ALA A 185 16.67 -7.74 11.30
CA ALA A 185 16.75 -6.37 10.81
C ALA A 185 15.36 -5.78 10.54
N ALA A 186 14.43 -6.55 9.95
CA ALA A 186 13.05 -6.12 9.71
C ALA A 186 12.30 -5.84 11.02
N VAL A 187 12.47 -6.68 12.04
CA VAL A 187 11.87 -6.44 13.37
C VAL A 187 12.42 -5.16 14.00
N ALA A 188 13.74 -4.96 13.96
CA ALA A 188 14.38 -3.75 14.48
C ALA A 188 13.90 -2.49 13.75
N PHE A 189 13.80 -2.55 12.41
CA PHE A 189 13.30 -1.47 11.58
C PHE A 189 11.84 -1.12 11.89
N ASN A 190 10.95 -2.12 11.94
CA ASN A 190 9.54 -1.92 12.27
C ASN A 190 9.37 -1.34 13.69
N ALA A 191 10.14 -1.83 14.66
CA ALA A 191 10.13 -1.29 16.01
C ALA A 191 10.59 0.17 16.04
N GLY A 192 11.63 0.53 15.28
CA GLY A 192 12.09 1.90 15.11
C GLY A 192 11.03 2.80 14.49
N LEU A 193 10.43 2.38 13.37
CA LEU A 193 9.40 3.11 12.64
C LEU A 193 8.18 3.40 13.53
N LEU A 194 7.74 2.45 14.35
CA LEU A 194 6.59 2.62 15.25
C LEU A 194 6.91 3.48 16.49
N ARG A 195 8.17 3.59 16.89
CA ARG A 195 8.59 4.43 18.03
C ARG A 195 8.62 5.92 17.66
N LEU A 196 8.98 6.26 16.42
CA LEU A 196 9.14 7.66 15.98
C LEU A 196 7.84 8.50 16.10
N PRO A 197 6.66 8.06 15.60
CA PRO A 197 5.41 8.81 15.76
C PRO A 197 4.88 8.83 17.21
N ARG A 198 5.20 7.80 18.00
CA ARG A 198 4.82 7.75 19.42
C ARG A 198 5.58 8.80 20.22
N CYS A 199 6.86 8.98 19.94
CA CYS A 199 7.69 10.00 20.58
C CYS A 199 7.23 11.42 20.19
N SER A 200 6.94 11.68 18.92
CA SER A 200 6.46 13.00 18.48
C SER A 200 5.07 13.37 19.03
N ARG A 201 4.13 12.41 19.10
CA ARG A 201 2.82 12.64 19.74
C ARG A 201 2.93 12.82 21.26
N GLN A 202 3.81 12.08 21.93
CA GLN A 202 4.03 12.24 23.37
C GLN A 202 4.69 13.58 23.71
N HIS A 203 5.67 14.02 22.92
CA HIS A 203 6.25 15.35 23.07
C HIS A 203 5.23 16.47 22.78
N GLY A 204 4.36 16.32 21.76
CA GLY A 204 3.28 17.29 21.50
C GLY A 204 2.19 17.33 22.60
N ALA A 205 1.86 16.18 23.20
CA ALA A 205 0.93 16.11 24.34
C ALA A 205 1.53 16.71 25.62
N CYS A 206 2.83 16.49 25.87
CA CYS A 206 3.54 17.07 27.01
C CYS A 206 3.70 18.60 26.86
N ARG A 207 3.94 19.10 25.64
CA ARG A 207 4.10 20.53 25.35
C ARG A 207 2.78 21.32 25.32
N SER A 208 1.65 20.65 25.07
CA SER A 208 0.32 21.30 25.04
C SER A 208 -0.41 21.27 26.40
N GLY A 209 0.24 20.80 27.47
CA GLY A 209 -0.34 20.76 28.82
C GLY A 209 -1.63 19.92 28.94
N ARG A 210 -2.01 19.19 27.89
CA ARG A 210 -3.27 18.46 27.83
C ARG A 210 -3.07 17.12 28.54
N ARG A 211 -3.32 17.10 29.86
CA ARG A 211 -3.42 15.88 30.66
C ARG A 211 -4.25 14.85 29.89
N ARG A 212 -3.71 13.63 29.73
CA ARG A 212 -4.45 12.49 29.19
C ARG A 212 -5.69 12.29 30.05
N GLN A 213 -6.87 12.62 29.52
CA GLN A 213 -8.08 11.97 30.01
C GLN A 213 -7.97 10.51 29.55
N PRO A 214 -8.09 9.53 30.46
CA PRO A 214 -8.20 8.15 30.05
C PRO A 214 -9.42 8.02 29.13
N VAL A 215 -9.20 7.45 27.94
CA VAL A 215 -10.28 7.10 27.03
C VAL A 215 -11.16 6.10 27.77
N GLY A 216 -12.34 6.54 28.21
CA GLY A 216 -13.36 5.63 28.70
C GLY A 216 -13.69 4.60 27.61
N SER A 217 -13.82 3.35 28.02
CA SER A 217 -14.31 2.24 27.19
C SER A 217 -15.62 2.68 26.50
N PRO A 218 -15.72 2.65 25.16
CA PRO A 218 -16.96 2.99 24.44
C PRO A 218 -18.13 2.01 24.65
N TRP A 219 -18.02 1.08 25.61
CA TRP A 219 -18.91 -0.07 25.77
C TRP A 219 -19.70 -0.06 27.09
N GLU A 220 -19.56 0.98 27.90
CA GLU A 220 -20.10 1.01 29.28
C GLU A 220 -21.27 1.97 29.49
N SER A 221 -21.92 2.44 28.42
CA SER A 221 -23.06 3.38 28.54
C SER A 221 -24.10 3.26 27.42
N SER A 222 -24.54 2.05 27.07
CA SER A 222 -25.72 1.85 26.20
C SER A 222 -26.78 0.90 26.77
N GLU A 223 -26.88 0.81 28.09
CA GLU A 223 -28.13 0.42 28.76
C GLU A 223 -28.84 1.69 29.20
N SER A 224 -29.64 2.30 28.32
CA SER A 224 -30.82 3.10 28.68
C SER A 224 -31.47 3.79 27.45
N LEU A 225 -32.69 3.32 27.10
CA LEU A 225 -33.82 4.03 26.47
C LEU A 225 -33.92 4.10 24.92
N PRO A 226 -35.13 4.27 24.35
CA PRO A 226 -36.09 3.20 24.11
C PRO A 226 -36.49 3.09 22.62
N PHE A 227 -37.15 1.99 22.27
CA PHE A 227 -37.91 1.85 21.03
C PHE A 227 -38.93 2.99 20.88
N PHE A 228 -38.81 3.76 19.79
CA PHE A 228 -39.91 4.19 18.92
C PHE A 228 -39.35 4.63 17.57
#